data_AF-A0A940V665-F1
#
_entry.id   AF-A0A940V665-F1
#
_cell.length_a   1.000
_cell.length_b   1.000
_cell.length_c   1.000
_cell.angle_alpha   90.00
_cell.angle_beta   90.00
_cell.angle_gamma   90.00
#
_symmetry.space_group_name_H-M   'P 1'
#
loop_
_entity.id
_entity.type
_entity.pdbx_description
1 polymer ?
#
loop_
_entity_poly.entity_id
_entity_poly.type
_entity_poly.pdbx_seq_one_letter_code
_entity_poly.pdbx_strand_id
1 'polypeptide(L)'
;MKRFAKRCLAVILSIIMVFSINPVQANAAATASTYVKVTDQTQLTDGKYVMVVNSGYAMGALDQTIWYLGTKAAVTSAPPIESQVLITDSDASFVWDIDVVAVTATGSAITLTDANGVKIKPKGLNNNGISNDTGSGYQWDCTYNAGTFTFKGTGSDTVTLASTTVDASNPNKFRAFKNTTATPTSTTYLSAFTLYKLDSSAPSGPVKAAVPTANPPSGTVASGSAITLTSATPGSNIQYRVNAASASAIWMDYSGPITISSNSIIEAKAKSLDSLESDTATFTYTLAKEEVSDPSLVDPIASIPSGSLSVLEATQAATGQAISVVGQLVYKFGNYDSANSSILQDVIDGKVYAIQIYDALSDYKIGDIVKLTGTTSVFGGVPQVEKLTAKELIAPASATPLIAAQEFTSINEMKAYKASLLSEWVV
;
A
#
# COMPACT_ATOMS: atom_id res chain seq x y z
N MET A 1 -50.87 -27.36 7.81
CA MET A 1 -50.00 -26.35 7.16
C MET A 1 -48.55 -26.29 7.66
N LYS A 2 -48.22 -26.64 8.92
CA LYS A 2 -46.85 -26.46 9.48
C LYS A 2 -45.76 -27.47 9.02
N ARG A 3 -46.11 -28.68 8.55
CA ARG A 3 -45.12 -29.68 8.09
C ARG A 3 -44.69 -29.51 6.63
N PHE A 4 -45.58 -29.03 5.77
CA PHE A 4 -45.29 -28.83 4.34
C PHE A 4 -44.40 -27.61 4.12
N ALA A 5 -44.67 -26.50 4.81
CA ALA A 5 -43.83 -25.29 4.78
C ALA A 5 -42.40 -25.55 5.29
N LYS A 6 -42.22 -26.37 6.33
CA LYS A 6 -40.88 -26.76 6.82
C LYS A 6 -40.11 -27.62 5.81
N ARG A 7 -40.78 -28.49 5.04
CA ARG A 7 -40.15 -29.28 3.98
C ARG A 7 -39.77 -28.42 2.78
N CYS A 8 -40.61 -27.47 2.38
CA CYS A 8 -40.27 -26.52 1.32
C CYS A 8 -39.10 -25.61 1.73
N LEU A 9 -39.06 -25.14 2.98
CA LEU A 9 -37.96 -24.31 3.49
C LEU A 9 -36.64 -25.09 3.56
N ALA A 10 -36.67 -26.37 3.97
CA ALA A 10 -35.49 -27.22 3.96
C ALA A 10 -34.97 -27.48 2.54
N VAL A 11 -35.86 -27.72 1.57
CA VAL A 11 -35.49 -27.91 0.15
C VAL A 11 -34.94 -26.61 -0.45
N ILE A 12 -35.52 -25.45 -0.12
CA ILE A 12 -35.01 -24.15 -0.58
C ILE A 12 -33.64 -23.83 0.04
N LEU A 13 -33.43 -24.11 1.34
CA LEU A 13 -32.10 -23.98 1.96
C LEU A 13 -31.08 -24.94 1.33
N SER A 14 -31.51 -26.16 0.96
CA SER A 14 -30.65 -27.15 0.29
C SER A 14 -30.24 -26.67 -1.10
N ILE A 15 -31.17 -26.10 -1.86
CA ILE A 15 -30.92 -25.56 -3.20
C ILE A 15 -30.04 -24.31 -3.12
N ILE A 16 -30.24 -23.44 -2.13
CA ILE A 16 -29.38 -22.27 -1.89
C ILE A 16 -27.96 -22.72 -1.47
N MET A 17 -27.82 -23.75 -0.64
CA MET A 17 -26.50 -24.31 -0.30
C MET A 17 -25.78 -24.91 -1.51
N VAL A 18 -26.51 -25.58 -2.41
CA VAL A 18 -25.94 -26.17 -3.64
C VAL A 18 -25.58 -25.10 -4.68
N PHE A 19 -26.32 -23.99 -4.77
CA PHE A 19 -26.00 -22.86 -5.66
C PHE A 19 -25.00 -21.86 -5.06
N SER A 20 -24.65 -21.96 -3.77
CA SER A 20 -23.59 -21.17 -3.13
C SER A 20 -22.18 -21.69 -3.42
N ILE A 21 -22.09 -22.87 -4.04
CA ILE A 21 -20.85 -23.48 -4.51
C ILE A 21 -20.82 -23.35 -6.03
N ASN A 22 -20.90 -22.12 -6.54
CA ASN A 22 -20.28 -21.90 -7.84
C ASN A 22 -18.79 -22.14 -7.62
N PRO A 23 -18.16 -23.15 -8.26
CA PRO A 23 -16.73 -23.12 -8.37
C PRO A 23 -16.43 -21.77 -9.02
N VAL A 24 -15.71 -20.91 -8.30
CA VAL A 24 -14.91 -19.88 -8.98
C VAL A 24 -14.15 -20.71 -10.01
N GLN A 25 -14.52 -20.58 -11.28
CA GLN A 25 -13.66 -21.05 -12.33
C GLN A 25 -12.39 -20.23 -12.10
N ALA A 26 -11.44 -20.85 -11.41
CA ALA A 26 -10.08 -20.40 -11.39
C ALA A 26 -9.66 -20.51 -12.84
N ASN A 27 -9.88 -19.45 -13.61
CA ASN A 27 -9.10 -19.22 -14.81
C ASN A 27 -7.67 -19.43 -14.35
N ALA A 28 -6.99 -20.44 -14.90
CA ALA A 28 -5.58 -20.64 -14.65
C ALA A 28 -4.93 -19.28 -14.88
N ALA A 29 -4.41 -18.68 -13.80
CA ALA A 29 -3.81 -17.37 -13.85
C ALA A 29 -2.66 -17.46 -14.86
N ALA A 30 -2.62 -16.54 -15.82
CA ALA A 30 -1.50 -16.48 -16.74
C ALA A 30 -0.22 -16.30 -15.92
N THR A 31 0.69 -17.26 -16.05
CA THR A 31 1.98 -17.21 -15.37
C THR A 31 2.80 -16.13 -16.07
N ALA A 32 3.31 -15.16 -15.32
CA ALA A 32 4.17 -14.11 -15.87
C ALA A 32 5.62 -14.35 -15.40
N SER A 33 6.56 -14.33 -16.34
CA SER A 33 8.00 -14.44 -16.08
C SER A 33 8.67 -13.10 -16.33
N THR A 34 9.60 -12.70 -15.45
CA THR A 34 10.33 -11.44 -15.54
C THR A 34 11.57 -11.60 -16.42
N TYR A 35 11.74 -10.70 -17.38
CA TYR A 35 12.93 -10.61 -18.21
C TYR A 35 13.63 -9.27 -17.99
N VAL A 36 14.91 -9.28 -17.65
CA VAL A 36 15.71 -8.10 -17.29
C VAL A 36 16.57 -7.66 -18.47
N LYS A 37 16.67 -6.35 -18.69
CA LYS A 37 17.40 -5.77 -19.80
C LYS A 37 18.89 -6.14 -19.77
N VAL A 38 19.41 -6.57 -20.91
CA VAL A 38 20.84 -6.81 -21.14
C VAL A 38 21.51 -5.49 -21.53
N THR A 39 22.53 -5.08 -20.78
CA THR A 39 23.14 -3.73 -20.91
C THR A 39 24.54 -3.73 -21.51
N ASP A 40 25.12 -4.89 -21.80
CA ASP A 40 26.43 -5.01 -22.45
C ASP A 40 26.64 -6.41 -23.04
N GLN A 41 27.70 -6.57 -23.84
CA GLN A 41 28.02 -7.83 -24.51
C GLN A 41 28.28 -8.98 -23.54
N THR A 42 28.85 -8.72 -22.36
CA THR A 42 29.27 -9.77 -21.41
C THR A 42 28.09 -10.43 -20.71
N GLN A 43 26.95 -9.75 -20.66
CA GLN A 43 25.69 -10.29 -20.14
C GLN A 43 24.95 -11.19 -21.15
N LEU A 44 25.36 -11.19 -22.42
CA LEU A 44 24.84 -12.12 -23.42
C LEU A 44 25.41 -13.52 -23.15
N THR A 45 24.56 -14.42 -22.70
CA THR A 45 24.89 -15.78 -22.26
C THR A 45 23.75 -16.72 -22.67
N ASP A 46 23.94 -18.02 -22.52
CA ASP A 46 22.87 -18.97 -22.85
C ASP A 46 21.61 -18.70 -22.03
N GLY A 47 20.44 -18.86 -22.67
CA GLY A 47 19.15 -18.83 -22.00
C GLY A 47 18.01 -18.27 -22.82
N LYS A 48 16.92 -17.93 -22.12
CA LYS A 48 15.69 -17.40 -22.70
C LYS A 48 15.70 -15.89 -22.76
N TYR A 49 15.31 -15.36 -23.91
CA TYR A 49 15.31 -13.93 -24.20
C TYR A 49 14.03 -13.47 -24.89
N VAL A 50 13.70 -12.20 -24.68
CA VAL A 50 12.78 -11.43 -25.51
C VAL A 50 13.59 -10.40 -26.26
N MET A 51 13.37 -10.30 -27.58
CA MET A 51 14.11 -9.40 -28.45
C MET A 51 13.18 -8.33 -28.99
N VAL A 52 13.43 -7.09 -28.63
CA VAL A 52 12.56 -5.94 -28.95
C VAL A 52 13.34 -4.97 -29.81
N VAL A 53 12.83 -4.64 -31.00
CA VAL A 53 13.43 -3.59 -31.83
C VAL A 53 13.02 -2.20 -31.32
N ASN A 54 13.79 -1.16 -31.62
CA ASN A 54 13.55 0.21 -31.13
C ASN A 54 12.15 0.81 -31.43
N SER A 55 11.34 0.23 -32.32
CA SER A 55 9.92 0.59 -32.48
C SER A 55 9.00 0.03 -31.39
N GLY A 56 9.52 -0.76 -30.43
CA GLY A 56 8.76 -1.37 -29.33
C GLY A 56 8.13 -2.72 -29.66
N TYR A 57 8.42 -3.30 -30.83
CA TYR A 57 7.89 -4.61 -31.24
C TYR A 57 8.84 -5.75 -30.87
N ALA A 58 8.30 -6.82 -30.31
CA ALA A 58 9.01 -8.07 -30.06
C ALA A 58 8.99 -8.99 -31.29
N MET A 59 10.11 -9.68 -31.50
CA MET A 59 10.25 -10.71 -32.51
C MET A 59 9.61 -12.02 -32.04
N GLY A 60 8.69 -12.57 -32.84
CA GLY A 60 7.99 -13.83 -32.56
C GLY A 60 8.43 -14.98 -33.46
N ALA A 61 7.89 -16.17 -33.21
CA ALA A 61 8.25 -17.40 -33.94
C ALA A 61 8.12 -17.33 -35.47
N LEU A 62 8.83 -18.22 -36.17
CA LEU A 62 8.85 -18.30 -37.62
C LEU A 62 7.51 -18.78 -38.19
N ASP A 63 6.92 -17.97 -39.06
CA ASP A 63 5.82 -18.41 -39.91
C ASP A 63 6.38 -19.07 -41.18
N GLN A 64 6.29 -20.39 -41.23
CA GLN A 64 6.82 -21.21 -42.32
C GLN A 64 6.04 -21.04 -43.64
N THR A 65 4.86 -20.42 -43.62
CA THR A 65 4.03 -20.21 -44.82
C THR A 65 4.53 -19.03 -45.65
N ILE A 66 5.04 -18.00 -44.97
CA ILE A 66 5.27 -16.65 -45.54
C ILE A 66 6.68 -16.12 -45.23
N TRP A 67 7.52 -16.96 -44.61
CA TRP A 67 8.97 -16.79 -44.48
C TRP A 67 9.37 -15.47 -43.79
N TYR A 68 8.58 -15.10 -42.79
CA TYR A 68 8.86 -14.01 -41.85
C TYR A 68 8.59 -14.46 -40.42
N LEU A 69 9.07 -13.68 -39.46
CA LEU A 69 8.87 -13.90 -38.04
C LEU A 69 7.65 -13.12 -37.54
N GLY A 70 6.93 -13.70 -36.57
CA GLY A 70 5.79 -13.08 -35.89
C GLY A 70 6.17 -11.79 -35.17
N THR A 71 5.16 -11.01 -34.77
CA THR A 71 5.37 -9.68 -34.19
C THR A 71 4.28 -9.37 -33.18
N LYS A 72 4.63 -8.73 -32.06
CA LYS A 72 3.69 -8.19 -31.08
C LYS A 72 4.27 -6.90 -30.50
N ALA A 73 3.42 -5.91 -30.22
CA ALA A 73 3.83 -4.76 -29.44
C ALA A 73 4.23 -5.24 -28.03
N ALA A 74 5.50 -5.12 -27.69
CA ALA A 74 6.06 -5.63 -26.44
C ALA A 74 5.83 -4.70 -25.25
N VAL A 75 5.51 -3.43 -25.54
CA VAL A 75 5.32 -2.37 -24.56
C VAL A 75 4.07 -1.58 -24.95
N THR A 76 3.07 -1.52 -24.08
CA THR A 76 1.83 -0.75 -24.30
C THR A 76 2.00 0.76 -24.05
N SER A 77 3.16 1.18 -23.52
CA SER A 77 3.52 2.58 -23.29
C SER A 77 4.92 2.91 -23.84
N ALA A 78 5.01 3.86 -24.77
CA ALA A 78 6.31 4.42 -25.21
C ALA A 78 6.75 5.58 -24.27
N PRO A 79 8.04 5.97 -24.23
CA PRO A 79 9.24 5.36 -23.61
C PRO A 79 9.66 6.06 -22.28
N PRO A 80 10.68 5.61 -21.51
CA PRO A 80 11.81 4.78 -21.90
C PRO A 80 11.59 3.28 -21.71
N ILE A 81 12.26 2.51 -22.57
CA ILE A 81 12.43 1.05 -22.52
C ILE A 81 12.79 0.64 -21.09
N GLU A 82 11.83 0.02 -20.39
CA GLU A 82 11.93 -0.37 -18.98
C GLU A 82 13.15 -1.24 -18.70
N SER A 83 13.64 -1.24 -17.46
CA SER A 83 14.75 -2.11 -17.01
C SER A 83 14.39 -3.60 -17.06
N GLN A 84 13.10 -3.93 -17.20
CA GLN A 84 12.57 -5.28 -17.26
C GLN A 84 11.27 -5.33 -18.08
N VAL A 85 10.84 -6.51 -18.51
CA VAL A 85 9.55 -6.78 -19.17
C VAL A 85 8.93 -8.05 -18.55
N LEU A 86 7.61 -8.09 -18.41
CA LEU A 86 6.89 -9.29 -17.98
C LEU A 86 6.32 -10.02 -19.20
N ILE A 87 6.55 -11.33 -19.28
CA ILE A 87 6.03 -12.20 -20.34
C ILE A 87 5.05 -13.19 -19.74
N THR A 88 3.81 -13.13 -20.22
CA THR A 88 2.73 -14.05 -19.83
C THR A 88 2.71 -15.30 -20.70
N ASP A 89 2.00 -16.33 -20.28
CA ASP A 89 1.80 -17.56 -21.08
C ASP A 89 1.24 -17.28 -22.49
N SER A 90 0.36 -16.27 -22.66
CA SER A 90 -0.15 -15.85 -23.98
C SER A 90 0.92 -15.26 -24.91
N ASP A 91 2.08 -14.89 -24.35
CA ASP A 91 3.20 -14.28 -25.06
C ASP A 91 4.43 -15.19 -25.15
N ALA A 92 4.29 -16.46 -24.75
CA ALA A 92 5.36 -17.44 -24.83
C ALA A 92 5.92 -17.61 -26.25
N SER A 93 5.12 -17.34 -27.30
CA SER A 93 5.56 -17.38 -28.71
C SER A 93 6.61 -16.33 -29.10
N PHE A 94 6.90 -15.37 -28.22
CA PHE A 94 7.91 -14.32 -28.40
C PHE A 94 9.19 -14.56 -27.60
N VAL A 95 9.27 -15.68 -26.89
CA VAL A 95 10.47 -16.10 -26.16
C VAL A 95 11.38 -16.86 -27.12
N TRP A 96 12.66 -16.53 -27.08
CA TRP A 96 13.70 -17.15 -27.88
C TRP A 96 14.75 -17.78 -26.99
N ASP A 97 15.20 -18.98 -27.35
CA ASP A 97 16.41 -19.55 -26.79
C ASP A 97 17.62 -19.04 -27.61
N ILE A 98 18.54 -18.36 -26.92
CA ILE A 98 19.82 -17.93 -27.46
C ILE A 98 20.89 -18.85 -26.89
N ASP A 99 21.65 -19.50 -27.78
CA ASP A 99 22.85 -20.27 -27.44
C ASP A 99 24.08 -19.49 -27.90
N VAL A 100 24.98 -19.14 -26.99
CA VAL A 100 26.27 -18.48 -27.28
C VAL A 100 27.32 -19.53 -27.58
N VAL A 101 27.61 -19.70 -28.87
CA VAL A 101 28.53 -20.75 -29.35
C VAL A 101 29.99 -20.36 -29.16
N ALA A 102 30.33 -19.09 -29.39
CA ALA A 102 31.67 -18.57 -29.19
C ALA A 102 31.65 -17.06 -28.92
N VAL A 103 32.63 -16.57 -28.17
CA VAL A 103 32.88 -15.12 -28.02
C VAL A 103 33.86 -14.70 -29.12
N THR A 104 33.52 -13.65 -29.87
CA THR A 104 34.36 -13.10 -30.94
C THR A 104 35.04 -11.81 -30.46
N ALA A 105 36.01 -11.29 -31.23
CA ALA A 105 36.73 -10.07 -30.87
C ALA A 105 35.84 -8.83 -30.71
N THR A 106 34.67 -8.83 -31.35
CA THR A 106 33.74 -7.70 -31.39
C THR A 106 32.33 -8.03 -30.89
N GLY A 107 32.07 -9.27 -30.47
CA GLY A 107 30.74 -9.74 -30.14
C GLY A 107 30.67 -11.22 -29.74
N SER A 108 29.65 -11.91 -30.21
CA SER A 108 29.46 -13.34 -29.96
C SER A 108 28.81 -14.03 -31.15
N ALA A 109 29.27 -15.24 -31.47
CA ALA A 109 28.62 -16.12 -32.41
C ALA A 109 27.50 -16.87 -31.67
N ILE A 110 26.25 -16.72 -32.13
CA ILE A 110 25.07 -17.26 -31.43
C ILE A 110 24.18 -18.08 -32.37
N THR A 111 23.40 -19.00 -31.82
CA THR A 111 22.23 -19.56 -32.51
C THR A 111 20.94 -18.98 -31.93
N LEU A 112 19.92 -18.83 -32.77
CA LEU A 112 18.61 -18.31 -32.41
C LEU A 112 17.57 -19.40 -32.64
N THR A 113 16.90 -19.82 -31.56
CA THR A 113 15.83 -20.81 -31.60
C THR A 113 14.53 -20.16 -31.13
N ASP A 114 13.47 -20.25 -31.93
CA ASP A 114 12.18 -19.67 -31.58
C ASP A 114 11.42 -20.50 -30.54
N ALA A 115 10.28 -19.97 -30.06
CA ALA A 115 9.42 -20.62 -29.08
C ALA A 115 8.87 -21.99 -29.52
N ASN A 116 8.88 -22.30 -30.81
CA ASN A 116 8.46 -23.60 -31.35
C ASN A 116 9.65 -24.58 -31.49
N GLY A 117 10.84 -24.21 -31.00
CA GLY A 117 12.05 -25.01 -31.12
C GLY A 117 12.71 -24.94 -32.51
N VAL A 118 12.35 -23.96 -33.34
CA VAL A 118 12.89 -23.83 -34.69
C VAL A 118 14.10 -22.91 -34.69
N LYS A 119 15.26 -23.44 -35.09
CA LYS A 119 16.47 -22.64 -35.34
C LYS A 119 16.33 -21.85 -36.63
N ILE A 120 16.84 -20.61 -36.66
CA ILE A 120 16.73 -19.73 -37.83
C ILE A 120 18.07 -19.36 -38.46
N LYS A 121 18.08 -19.23 -39.78
CA LYS A 121 19.21 -18.73 -40.58
C LYS A 121 18.74 -17.84 -41.72
N PRO A 122 19.61 -17.01 -42.31
CA PRO A 122 19.32 -16.31 -43.56
C PRO A 122 18.83 -17.26 -44.65
N LYS A 123 18.07 -16.74 -45.61
CA LYS A 123 17.70 -17.50 -46.82
C LYS A 123 18.92 -17.97 -47.63
N GLY A 124 20.08 -17.34 -47.44
CA GLY A 124 21.31 -17.64 -48.15
C GLY A 124 21.81 -16.46 -48.96
N LEU A 125 23.13 -16.22 -48.90
CA LEU A 125 23.86 -15.22 -49.68
C LEU A 125 23.32 -13.80 -49.43
N ASN A 126 23.23 -13.00 -50.50
CA ASN A 126 22.75 -11.62 -50.47
C ASN A 126 21.24 -11.53 -50.77
N ASN A 127 20.41 -12.35 -50.09
CA ASN A 127 18.97 -12.39 -50.31
C ASN A 127 18.20 -11.96 -49.05
N ASN A 128 17.14 -11.17 -49.24
CA ASN A 128 16.19 -10.90 -48.17
C ASN A 128 15.41 -12.18 -47.83
N GLY A 129 15.30 -12.50 -46.55
CA GLY A 129 14.51 -13.63 -46.08
C GLY A 129 15.16 -14.36 -44.92
N ILE A 130 14.33 -15.11 -44.21
CA ILE A 130 14.73 -16.00 -43.12
C ILE A 130 14.22 -17.42 -43.45
N SER A 131 14.94 -18.43 -42.99
CA SER A 131 14.58 -19.83 -43.19
C SER A 131 14.87 -20.66 -41.94
N ASN A 132 14.23 -21.83 -41.84
CA ASN A 132 14.56 -22.82 -40.82
C ASN A 132 15.97 -23.36 -41.06
N ASP A 133 16.78 -23.39 -40.00
CA ASP A 133 18.04 -24.10 -39.97
C ASP A 133 17.82 -25.58 -39.58
N THR A 134 17.66 -26.43 -40.59
CA THR A 134 17.46 -27.89 -40.45
C THR A 134 18.74 -28.66 -40.12
N GLY A 135 19.63 -28.07 -39.30
CA GLY A 135 20.81 -28.74 -38.74
C GLY A 135 22.16 -28.31 -39.32
N SER A 136 22.25 -27.15 -39.98
CA SER A 136 23.56 -26.59 -40.36
C SER A 136 24.32 -25.98 -39.16
N GLY A 137 23.61 -25.67 -38.07
CA GLY A 137 24.21 -25.07 -36.87
C GLY A 137 24.65 -23.63 -37.14
N TYR A 138 23.85 -22.90 -37.92
CA TYR A 138 24.17 -21.57 -38.38
C TYR A 138 24.35 -20.60 -37.22
N GLN A 139 25.44 -19.82 -37.26
CA GLN A 139 25.80 -18.87 -36.21
C GLN A 139 25.69 -17.44 -36.73
N TRP A 140 24.85 -16.66 -36.06
CA TRP A 140 24.75 -15.22 -36.27
C TRP A 140 25.86 -14.52 -35.51
N ASP A 141 26.42 -13.46 -36.09
CA ASP A 141 27.31 -12.55 -35.39
C ASP A 141 26.48 -11.51 -34.63
N CYS A 142 26.50 -11.60 -33.30
CA CYS A 142 25.75 -10.73 -32.39
C CYS A 142 26.68 -9.73 -31.71
N THR A 143 26.45 -8.44 -31.96
CA THR A 143 27.33 -7.36 -31.46
C THR A 143 26.53 -6.32 -30.68
N TYR A 144 27.06 -5.91 -29.54
CA TYR A 144 26.53 -4.84 -28.72
C TYR A 144 27.25 -3.52 -29.03
N ASN A 145 26.48 -2.48 -29.36
CA ASN A 145 27.00 -1.13 -29.53
C ASN A 145 25.96 -0.10 -29.08
N ALA A 146 26.41 0.88 -28.28
CA ALA A 146 25.62 2.05 -27.88
C ALA A 146 24.20 1.72 -27.37
N GLY A 147 24.05 0.72 -26.49
CA GLY A 147 22.76 0.38 -25.88
C GLY A 147 21.93 -0.67 -26.62
N THR A 148 22.38 -1.17 -27.78
CA THR A 148 21.61 -2.09 -28.62
C THR A 148 22.45 -3.23 -29.19
N PHE A 149 21.79 -4.32 -29.52
CA PHE A 149 22.35 -5.50 -30.17
C PHE A 149 22.00 -5.52 -31.66
N THR A 150 22.92 -5.98 -32.49
CA THR A 150 22.71 -6.24 -33.93
C THR A 150 23.10 -7.68 -34.25
N PHE A 151 22.30 -8.35 -35.09
CA PHE A 151 22.56 -9.72 -35.56
C PHE A 151 22.87 -9.72 -37.06
N LYS A 152 24.09 -10.10 -37.42
CA LYS A 152 24.56 -10.15 -38.81
C LYS A 152 24.76 -11.59 -39.30
N GLY A 153 24.54 -11.77 -40.59
CA GLY A 153 24.91 -12.98 -41.31
C GLY A 153 26.42 -13.16 -41.34
N THR A 154 26.86 -14.40 -41.47
CA THR A 154 28.26 -14.82 -41.42
C THR A 154 28.62 -15.61 -42.67
N GLY A 155 29.92 -15.81 -42.92
CA GLY A 155 30.38 -16.48 -44.13
C GLY A 155 29.95 -15.73 -45.40
N SER A 156 29.22 -16.40 -46.29
CA SER A 156 28.72 -15.82 -47.55
C SER A 156 27.42 -15.01 -47.41
N ASP A 157 26.78 -15.05 -46.24
CA ASP A 157 25.50 -14.37 -45.99
C ASP A 157 25.71 -12.90 -45.62
N THR A 158 25.41 -11.99 -46.56
CA THR A 158 25.62 -10.54 -46.39
C THR A 158 24.33 -9.81 -45.99
N VAL A 159 23.76 -10.23 -44.87
CA VAL A 159 22.46 -9.75 -44.37
C VAL A 159 22.49 -9.36 -42.88
N THR A 160 21.55 -8.51 -42.46
CA THR A 160 21.29 -8.12 -41.07
C THR A 160 19.84 -8.47 -40.70
N LEU A 161 19.62 -9.07 -39.54
CA LEU A 161 18.27 -9.27 -38.99
C LEU A 161 17.66 -7.91 -38.64
N ALA A 162 16.44 -7.63 -39.10
CA ALA A 162 15.77 -6.37 -38.84
C ALA A 162 14.24 -6.50 -38.89
N SER A 163 13.54 -5.52 -38.33
CA SER A 163 12.10 -5.30 -38.52
C SER A 163 11.85 -4.20 -39.53
N THR A 164 10.74 -4.27 -40.25
CA THR A 164 10.18 -3.11 -40.96
C THR A 164 9.43 -2.16 -40.02
N THR A 165 9.19 -0.91 -40.44
CA THR A 165 8.29 0.02 -39.73
C THR A 165 6.84 -0.12 -40.17
N VAL A 166 5.94 0.58 -39.48
CA VAL A 166 4.50 0.67 -39.79
C VAL A 166 4.21 1.22 -41.20
N ASP A 167 5.12 2.02 -41.77
CA ASP A 167 4.96 2.63 -43.10
C ASP A 167 5.41 1.72 -44.25
N ALA A 168 5.87 0.50 -43.96
CA ALA A 168 6.32 -0.45 -44.96
C ALA A 168 5.18 -1.34 -45.48
N SER A 169 5.35 -1.93 -46.67
CA SER A 169 4.36 -2.82 -47.30
C SER A 169 4.02 -4.08 -46.48
N ASN A 170 4.88 -4.46 -45.54
CA ASN A 170 4.66 -5.52 -44.57
C ASN A 170 5.12 -4.99 -43.20
N PRO A 171 4.27 -4.32 -42.43
CA PRO A 171 4.71 -3.57 -41.27
C PRO A 171 5.13 -4.46 -40.10
N ASN A 172 6.15 -4.02 -39.37
CA ASN A 172 6.68 -4.64 -38.14
C ASN A 172 7.18 -6.08 -38.28
N LYS A 173 7.32 -6.62 -39.50
CA LYS A 173 7.75 -8.00 -39.74
C LYS A 173 9.26 -8.14 -39.64
N PHE A 174 9.74 -9.19 -38.97
CA PHE A 174 11.17 -9.46 -38.85
C PHE A 174 11.65 -10.50 -39.86
N ARG A 175 12.84 -10.25 -40.45
CA ARG A 175 13.59 -11.17 -41.30
C ARG A 175 15.01 -10.66 -41.52
N ALA A 176 15.85 -11.45 -42.19
CA ALA A 176 17.15 -10.97 -42.65
C ALA A 176 16.99 -10.09 -43.90
N PHE A 177 17.66 -8.93 -43.91
CA PHE A 177 17.70 -8.00 -45.03
C PHE A 177 19.15 -7.78 -45.48
N LYS A 178 19.37 -7.50 -46.76
CA LYS A 178 20.70 -7.15 -47.28
C LYS A 178 21.35 -6.06 -46.41
N ASN A 179 22.66 -6.18 -46.17
CA ASN A 179 23.42 -5.21 -45.36
C ASN A 179 23.31 -3.76 -45.90
N THR A 180 23.16 -3.61 -47.22
CA THR A 180 22.96 -2.31 -47.88
C THR A 180 21.57 -1.71 -47.66
N THR A 181 20.60 -2.50 -47.19
CA THR A 181 19.21 -2.10 -46.93
C THR A 181 18.96 -1.86 -45.44
N ALA A 182 19.38 -2.79 -44.59
CA ALA A 182 19.31 -2.67 -43.13
C ALA A 182 20.60 -2.03 -42.59
N THR A 183 20.80 -0.75 -42.93
CA THR A 183 21.91 0.05 -42.41
C THR A 183 21.61 0.51 -40.98
N PRO A 184 22.64 0.82 -40.15
CA PRO A 184 22.43 1.28 -38.77
C PRO A 184 21.59 2.57 -38.64
N THR A 185 21.54 3.39 -39.71
CA THR A 185 20.79 4.66 -39.75
C THR A 185 19.43 4.53 -40.45
N SER A 186 19.06 3.32 -40.87
CA SER A 186 17.80 3.09 -41.57
C SER A 186 16.61 3.35 -40.66
N THR A 187 15.67 4.17 -41.11
CA THR A 187 14.40 4.43 -40.42
C THR A 187 13.29 3.48 -40.87
N THR A 188 13.51 2.67 -41.91
CA THR A 188 12.53 1.70 -42.43
C THR A 188 12.87 0.27 -42.02
N TYR A 189 14.16 -0.05 -41.94
CA TYR A 189 14.66 -1.39 -41.62
C TYR A 189 15.45 -1.32 -40.31
N LEU A 190 14.74 -1.53 -39.21
CA LEU A 190 15.23 -1.33 -37.86
C LEU A 190 15.98 -2.58 -37.39
N SER A 191 17.31 -2.46 -37.23
CA SER A 191 18.19 -3.57 -36.82
C SER A 191 18.77 -3.43 -35.41
N ALA A 192 18.32 -2.42 -34.66
CA ALA A 192 18.79 -2.14 -33.31
C ALA A 192 17.85 -2.80 -32.28
N PHE A 193 18.32 -3.88 -31.66
CA PHE A 193 17.55 -4.67 -30.70
C PHE A 193 17.92 -4.33 -29.26
N THR A 194 16.93 -4.24 -28.39
CA THR A 194 17.09 -4.42 -26.94
C THR A 194 16.78 -5.87 -26.60
N LEU A 195 17.67 -6.50 -25.83
CA LEU A 195 17.46 -7.86 -25.34
C LEU A 195 17.07 -7.82 -23.87
N TYR A 196 16.14 -8.69 -23.50
CA TYR A 196 15.75 -8.94 -22.12
C TYR A 196 15.95 -10.42 -21.82
N LYS A 197 16.73 -10.76 -20.79
CA LYS A 197 17.02 -12.13 -20.37
C LYS A 197 16.08 -12.56 -19.26
N LEU A 198 15.57 -13.80 -19.30
CA LEU A 198 14.79 -14.38 -18.21
C LEU A 198 15.58 -14.30 -16.89
N ASP A 199 15.01 -13.61 -15.90
CA ASP A 199 15.52 -13.62 -14.53
C ASP A 199 14.93 -14.81 -13.79
N SER A 200 15.71 -15.89 -13.70
CA SER A 200 15.30 -17.12 -12.99
C SER A 200 15.26 -16.95 -11.46
N SER A 201 15.80 -15.85 -10.93
CA SER A 201 15.76 -15.52 -9.51
C SER A 201 14.52 -14.68 -9.13
N ALA A 202 13.88 -14.05 -10.11
CA ALA A 202 12.59 -13.41 -9.92
C ALA A 202 11.46 -14.46 -9.88
N PRO A 203 10.57 -14.43 -8.86
CA PRO A 203 9.47 -15.37 -8.79
C PRO A 203 8.54 -15.21 -10.00
N SER A 204 8.42 -16.27 -10.81
CA SER A 204 7.41 -16.39 -11.85
C SER A 204 6.06 -16.67 -11.17
N GLY A 205 5.11 -15.74 -11.30
CA GLY A 205 3.83 -15.83 -10.62
C GLY A 205 2.90 -14.65 -10.93
N PRO A 206 1.61 -14.73 -10.58
CA PRO A 206 0.69 -13.64 -10.82
C PRO A 206 1.07 -12.42 -9.97
N VAL A 207 1.35 -11.27 -10.62
CA VAL A 207 1.49 -10.00 -9.91
C VAL A 207 0.11 -9.58 -9.42
N LYS A 208 -0.12 -9.66 -8.11
CA LYS A 208 -1.30 -9.06 -7.48
C LYS A 208 -1.05 -7.58 -7.24
N ALA A 209 -2.11 -6.77 -7.28
CA ALA A 209 -2.04 -5.41 -6.76
C ALA A 209 -1.63 -5.42 -5.28
N ALA A 210 -0.98 -4.35 -4.84
CA ALA A 210 -0.63 -4.14 -3.45
C ALA A 210 -1.92 -4.14 -2.61
N VAL A 211 -1.87 -4.86 -1.49
CA VAL A 211 -2.99 -4.92 -0.54
C VAL A 211 -3.29 -3.51 -0.04
N PRO A 212 -4.56 -3.06 -0.01
CA PRO A 212 -4.89 -1.73 0.50
C PRO A 212 -4.40 -1.51 1.92
N THR A 213 -4.03 -0.27 2.23
CA THR A 213 -3.70 0.21 3.59
C THR A 213 -4.68 1.28 4.02
N ALA A 214 -5.00 1.34 5.31
CA ALA A 214 -5.91 2.32 5.88
C ALA A 214 -5.18 3.35 6.75
N ASN A 215 -5.62 4.60 6.66
CA ASN A 215 -5.22 5.68 7.55
C ASN A 215 -6.46 6.43 8.07
N PRO A 216 -6.69 6.49 9.40
CA PRO A 216 -5.89 5.83 10.45
C PRO A 216 -5.91 4.30 10.34
N PRO A 217 -4.87 3.59 10.83
CA PRO A 217 -4.86 2.13 10.92
C PRO A 217 -6.02 1.61 11.79
N SER A 218 -6.31 0.30 11.69
CA SER A 218 -7.27 -0.39 12.57
C SER A 218 -7.07 -0.04 14.04
N GLY A 219 -8.17 0.17 14.76
CA GLY A 219 -8.14 0.49 16.18
C GLY A 219 -9.32 1.35 16.62
N THR A 220 -9.18 1.92 17.81
CA THR A 220 -10.20 2.79 18.39
C THR A 220 -10.14 4.18 17.75
N VAL A 221 -11.30 4.68 17.30
CA VAL A 221 -11.43 5.99 16.63
C VAL A 221 -12.63 6.77 17.19
N ALA A 222 -12.59 8.10 17.12
CA ALA A 222 -13.73 8.93 17.51
C ALA A 222 -14.89 8.78 16.50
N SER A 223 -16.13 8.96 16.95
CA SER A 223 -17.29 9.01 16.06
C SER A 223 -17.12 10.12 15.03
N GLY A 224 -17.39 9.82 13.75
CA GLY A 224 -17.18 10.73 12.62
C GLY A 224 -15.78 10.69 12.00
N SER A 225 -14.87 9.85 12.50
CA SER A 225 -13.51 9.71 11.92
C SER A 225 -13.56 9.28 10.45
N ALA A 226 -12.74 9.93 9.62
CA ALA A 226 -12.62 9.64 8.19
C ALA A 226 -11.46 8.66 7.93
N ILE A 227 -11.77 7.48 7.39
CA ILE A 227 -10.79 6.46 7.00
C ILE A 227 -10.45 6.61 5.52
N THR A 228 -9.17 6.77 5.24
CA THR A 228 -8.63 6.82 3.88
C THR A 228 -7.97 5.50 3.51
N LEU A 229 -8.28 4.99 2.31
CA LEU A 229 -7.68 3.78 1.75
C LEU A 229 -6.71 4.14 0.62
N THR A 230 -5.55 3.50 0.61
CA THR A 230 -4.53 3.66 -0.43
C THR A 230 -3.96 2.30 -0.85
N SER A 231 -3.41 2.24 -2.06
CA SER A 231 -2.70 1.07 -2.59
C SER A 231 -1.37 1.55 -3.17
N ALA A 232 -0.29 0.80 -2.94
CA ALA A 232 1.01 1.11 -3.49
C ALA A 232 1.11 0.84 -5.01
N THR A 233 0.13 0.13 -5.59
CA THR A 233 0.08 -0.11 -7.04
C THR A 233 -0.49 1.14 -7.75
N PRO A 234 0.31 1.83 -8.59
CA PRO A 234 -0.15 3.01 -9.31
C PRO A 234 -1.36 2.69 -10.20
N GLY A 235 -2.36 3.58 -10.19
CA GLY A 235 -3.56 3.43 -11.02
C GLY A 235 -4.50 2.28 -10.62
N SER A 236 -4.27 1.60 -9.50
CA SER A 236 -5.21 0.58 -9.02
C SER A 236 -6.50 1.20 -8.48
N ASN A 237 -7.63 0.61 -8.82
CA ASN A 237 -8.93 0.92 -8.22
C ASN A 237 -9.11 0.07 -6.96
N ILE A 238 -9.55 0.70 -5.87
CA ILE A 238 -9.83 0.01 -4.61
C ILE A 238 -11.33 -0.23 -4.52
N GLN A 239 -11.71 -1.46 -4.16
CA GLN A 239 -13.07 -1.80 -3.74
C GLN A 239 -13.07 -2.08 -2.26
N TYR A 240 -14.13 -1.66 -1.57
CA TYR A 240 -14.29 -1.87 -0.15
C TYR A 240 -15.73 -2.25 0.19
N ARG A 241 -15.92 -2.80 1.37
CA ARG A 241 -17.23 -2.94 2.00
C ARG A 241 -17.12 -2.71 3.49
N VAL A 242 -18.19 -2.21 4.09
CA VAL A 242 -18.25 -1.92 5.53
C VAL A 242 -19.27 -2.86 6.16
N ASN A 243 -18.81 -3.84 6.94
CA ASN A 243 -19.67 -4.73 7.71
C ASN A 243 -19.92 -4.09 9.07
N ALA A 244 -21.13 -3.56 9.27
CA ALA A 244 -21.64 -3.24 10.59
C ALA A 244 -22.20 -4.53 11.22
N ALA A 245 -21.37 -5.31 11.92
CA ALA A 245 -21.71 -6.50 12.72
C ALA A 245 -22.68 -7.55 12.11
N SER A 246 -23.01 -7.46 10.82
CA SER A 246 -23.93 -8.33 10.08
C SER A 246 -23.37 -8.56 8.68
N ALA A 247 -23.42 -9.82 8.23
CA ALA A 247 -22.55 -10.38 7.19
C ALA A 247 -23.04 -10.14 5.73
N SER A 248 -23.60 -8.98 5.41
CA SER A 248 -24.25 -8.75 4.09
C SER A 248 -23.89 -7.42 3.41
N ALA A 249 -22.67 -6.92 3.58
CA ALA A 249 -22.24 -5.72 2.86
C ALA A 249 -21.82 -6.02 1.41
N ILE A 250 -22.32 -5.20 0.48
CA ILE A 250 -21.94 -5.19 -0.94
C ILE A 250 -20.58 -4.50 -1.13
N TRP A 251 -19.79 -4.96 -2.10
CA TRP A 251 -18.55 -4.29 -2.51
C TRP A 251 -18.87 -2.99 -3.27
N MET A 252 -18.17 -1.92 -2.92
CA MET A 252 -18.31 -0.57 -3.50
C MET A 252 -16.95 -0.07 -3.96
N ASP A 253 -16.92 0.71 -5.05
CA ASP A 253 -15.69 1.38 -5.48
C ASP A 253 -15.34 2.52 -4.51
N TYR A 254 -14.06 2.63 -4.15
CA TYR A 254 -13.55 3.68 -3.27
C TYR A 254 -13.32 4.97 -4.04
N SER A 255 -14.12 5.99 -3.76
CA SER A 255 -14.04 7.32 -4.40
C SER A 255 -13.73 8.46 -3.43
N GLY A 256 -13.62 8.17 -2.13
CA GLY A 256 -13.38 9.18 -1.08
C GLY A 256 -13.38 8.56 0.32
N PRO A 257 -13.02 9.34 1.36
CA PRO A 257 -12.89 8.83 2.72
C PRO A 257 -14.18 8.19 3.26
N ILE A 258 -14.03 7.15 4.09
CA ILE A 258 -15.12 6.39 4.72
C ILE A 258 -15.33 6.91 6.14
N THR A 259 -16.51 7.43 6.45
CA THR A 259 -16.83 7.92 7.81
C THR A 259 -17.29 6.79 8.73
N ILE A 260 -16.70 6.70 9.92
CA ILE A 260 -17.06 5.70 10.95
C ILE A 260 -17.95 6.33 12.02
N SER A 261 -19.20 5.87 12.11
CA SER A 261 -20.20 6.33 13.11
C SER A 261 -20.67 5.24 14.06
N SER A 262 -20.13 4.02 13.94
CA SER A 262 -20.37 2.88 14.84
C SER A 262 -19.25 1.84 14.65
N ASN A 263 -19.16 0.86 15.56
CA ASN A 263 -18.18 -0.23 15.44
C ASN A 263 -18.33 -0.93 14.08
N SER A 264 -17.26 -0.96 13.30
CA SER A 264 -17.29 -1.31 11.88
C SER A 264 -16.08 -2.14 11.50
N ILE A 265 -16.26 -3.08 10.58
CA ILE A 265 -15.18 -3.80 9.91
C ILE A 265 -15.17 -3.36 8.44
N ILE A 266 -14.05 -2.81 7.97
CA ILE A 266 -13.84 -2.49 6.56
C ILE A 266 -13.03 -3.62 5.94
N GLU A 267 -13.55 -4.25 4.90
CA GLU A 267 -12.76 -5.14 4.04
C GLU A 267 -12.44 -4.40 2.74
N ALA A 268 -11.20 -4.48 2.26
CA ALA A 268 -10.76 -3.77 1.07
C ALA A 268 -9.85 -4.63 0.20
N LYS A 269 -9.95 -4.44 -1.11
CA LYS A 269 -9.10 -5.08 -2.14
C LYS A 269 -8.80 -4.12 -3.27
N ALA A 270 -7.64 -4.26 -3.91
CA ALA A 270 -7.21 -3.43 -5.02
C ALA A 270 -7.15 -4.22 -6.32
N LYS A 271 -7.43 -3.57 -7.44
CA LYS A 271 -7.29 -4.14 -8.78
C LYS A 271 -6.75 -3.08 -9.75
N SER A 272 -5.73 -3.43 -10.51
CA SER A 272 -5.26 -2.64 -11.66
C SER A 272 -5.53 -3.40 -12.96
N LEU A 273 -5.34 -2.74 -14.11
CA LEU A 273 -5.53 -3.36 -15.42
C LEU A 273 -4.50 -4.48 -15.68
N ASP A 274 -3.27 -4.29 -15.17
CA ASP A 274 -2.10 -5.12 -15.45
C ASP A 274 -1.72 -6.04 -14.28
N SER A 275 -2.58 -6.15 -13.25
CA SER A 275 -2.34 -7.01 -12.08
C SER A 275 -3.61 -7.73 -11.64
N LEU A 276 -3.43 -8.89 -11.01
CA LEU A 276 -4.54 -9.57 -10.35
C LEU A 276 -5.06 -8.75 -9.16
N GLU A 277 -6.28 -9.08 -8.75
CA GLU A 277 -6.86 -8.54 -7.52
C GLU A 277 -5.95 -8.88 -6.32
N SER A 278 -5.76 -7.90 -5.43
CA SER A 278 -4.99 -8.09 -4.20
C SER A 278 -5.66 -9.10 -3.28
N ASP A 279 -4.92 -9.56 -2.27
CA ASP A 279 -5.56 -10.18 -1.11
C ASP A 279 -6.47 -9.15 -0.40
N THR A 280 -7.50 -9.64 0.29
CA THR A 280 -8.44 -8.78 1.01
C THR A 280 -7.82 -8.33 2.33
N ALA A 281 -7.67 -7.02 2.51
CA ALA A 281 -7.33 -6.41 3.80
C ALA A 281 -8.57 -6.33 4.69
N THR A 282 -8.40 -6.52 5.99
CA THR A 282 -9.47 -6.34 6.99
C THR A 282 -9.04 -5.29 8.01
N PHE A 283 -9.84 -4.26 8.18
CA PHE A 283 -9.63 -3.19 9.15
C PHE A 283 -10.78 -3.17 10.15
N THR A 284 -10.45 -3.25 11.45
CA THR A 284 -11.46 -3.25 12.52
C THR A 284 -11.40 -1.93 13.25
N TYR A 285 -12.55 -1.27 13.35
CA TYR A 285 -12.72 0.00 14.05
C TYR A 285 -13.74 -0.13 15.17
N THR A 286 -13.34 0.27 16.35
CA THR A 286 -14.22 0.46 17.51
C THR A 286 -14.36 1.95 17.77
N LEU A 287 -15.57 2.41 18.05
CA LEU A 287 -15.72 3.77 18.53
C LEU A 287 -15.10 3.89 19.91
N ALA A 288 -14.36 4.97 20.13
CA ALA A 288 -14.13 5.48 21.47
C ALA A 288 -15.51 5.68 22.12
N LYS A 289 -15.67 5.23 23.36
CA LYS A 289 -16.88 5.49 24.15
C LYS A 289 -17.06 7.00 24.19
N GLU A 290 -18.24 7.51 23.85
CA GLU A 290 -18.50 8.93 24.09
C GLU A 290 -18.32 9.22 25.59
N GLU A 291 -17.95 10.45 25.96
CA GLU A 291 -17.87 10.86 27.36
C GLU A 291 -19.25 10.76 28.00
N VAL A 292 -19.54 9.60 28.57
CA VAL A 292 -20.76 9.35 29.32
C VAL A 292 -20.58 10.04 30.66
N SER A 293 -21.46 11.00 30.97
CA SER A 293 -21.60 11.45 32.35
C SER A 293 -21.91 10.23 33.20
N ASP A 294 -21.06 9.96 34.20
CA ASP A 294 -21.26 8.83 35.09
C ASP A 294 -22.10 9.31 36.28
N PRO A 295 -23.41 8.97 36.35
CA PRO A 295 -24.26 9.40 37.44
C PRO A 295 -23.88 8.74 38.78
N SER A 296 -22.95 7.78 38.78
CA SER A 296 -22.43 7.16 40.00
C SER A 296 -21.24 7.91 40.62
N LEU A 297 -20.64 8.86 39.90
CA LEU A 297 -19.59 9.71 40.47
C LEU A 297 -20.20 10.62 41.54
N VAL A 298 -19.56 10.61 42.71
CA VAL A 298 -19.91 11.49 43.82
C VAL A 298 -19.06 12.75 43.72
N ASP A 299 -19.70 13.90 43.58
CA ASP A 299 -19.04 15.19 43.69
C ASP A 299 -18.73 15.51 45.17
N PRO A 300 -17.45 15.56 45.57
CA PRO A 300 -17.08 15.92 46.95
C PRO A 300 -17.21 17.44 47.22
N ILE A 301 -17.31 18.28 46.18
CA ILE A 301 -17.29 19.74 46.26
C ILE A 301 -18.72 20.30 46.22
N ALA A 302 -19.42 20.22 47.34
CA ALA A 302 -20.84 20.60 47.42
C ALA A 302 -21.15 22.07 47.03
N SER A 303 -20.19 22.99 47.13
CA SER A 303 -20.36 24.39 46.73
C SER A 303 -19.03 25.11 46.52
N ILE A 304 -18.97 25.98 45.52
CA ILE A 304 -17.82 26.86 45.28
C ILE A 304 -17.98 28.18 46.06
N PRO A 305 -17.02 28.57 46.93
CA PRO A 305 -17.07 29.84 47.65
C PRO A 305 -17.07 31.04 46.70
N SER A 306 -17.85 32.08 47.04
CA SER A 306 -17.95 33.32 46.25
C SER A 306 -16.58 33.89 45.87
N GLY A 307 -16.42 34.27 44.60
CA GLY A 307 -15.16 34.79 44.05
C GLY A 307 -14.13 33.71 43.72
N SER A 308 -14.50 32.43 43.76
CA SER A 308 -13.69 31.29 43.32
C SER A 308 -14.31 30.63 42.10
N LEU A 309 -13.48 29.94 41.32
CA LEU A 309 -13.84 29.18 40.14
C LEU A 309 -13.88 27.69 40.48
N SER A 310 -14.77 26.95 39.82
CA SER A 310 -14.67 25.49 39.69
C SER A 310 -13.42 25.11 38.90
N VAL A 311 -13.05 23.83 38.92
CA VAL A 311 -11.91 23.35 38.11
C VAL A 311 -12.16 23.55 36.62
N LEU A 312 -13.39 23.29 36.12
CA LEU A 312 -13.74 23.53 34.72
C LEU A 312 -13.54 24.99 34.32
N GLU A 313 -14.09 25.94 35.08
CA GLU A 313 -13.95 27.36 34.78
C GLU A 313 -12.48 27.80 34.85
N ALA A 314 -11.69 27.25 35.78
CA ALA A 314 -10.27 27.53 35.88
C ALA A 314 -9.48 27.02 34.67
N THR A 315 -9.84 25.87 34.08
CA THR A 315 -9.19 25.36 32.84
C THR A 315 -9.49 26.23 31.60
N GLN A 316 -10.57 27.01 31.65
CA GLN A 316 -11.01 27.90 30.57
C GLN A 316 -10.56 29.35 30.76
N ALA A 317 -9.98 29.68 31.91
CA ALA A 317 -9.52 31.03 32.22
C ALA A 317 -8.35 31.45 31.31
N ALA A 318 -8.31 32.74 30.96
CA ALA A 318 -7.28 33.27 30.07
C ALA A 318 -5.90 33.26 30.74
N THR A 319 -4.87 32.84 30.00
CA THR A 319 -3.47 32.83 30.45
C THR A 319 -3.05 34.16 31.07
N GLY A 320 -2.35 34.11 32.20
CA GLY A 320 -1.86 35.28 32.94
C GLY A 320 -2.88 35.91 33.89
N GLN A 321 -4.10 35.38 34.00
CA GLN A 321 -5.12 35.87 34.91
C GLN A 321 -4.88 35.39 36.36
N ALA A 322 -5.10 36.28 37.33
CA ALA A 322 -5.18 35.90 38.73
C ALA A 322 -6.56 35.29 39.03
N ILE A 323 -6.59 34.05 39.50
CA ILE A 323 -7.81 33.31 39.82
C ILE A 323 -7.72 32.69 41.21
N SER A 324 -8.88 32.39 41.80
CA SER A 324 -8.99 31.44 42.91
C SER A 324 -9.73 30.21 42.41
N VAL A 325 -9.15 29.03 42.49
CA VAL A 325 -9.77 27.76 42.08
C VAL A 325 -10.04 26.89 43.30
N VAL A 326 -11.17 26.19 43.31
CA VAL A 326 -11.48 25.15 44.31
C VAL A 326 -11.48 23.79 43.64
N GLY A 327 -10.78 22.84 44.24
CA GLY A 327 -10.68 21.47 43.75
C GLY A 327 -10.20 20.51 44.83
N GLN A 328 -10.45 19.22 44.65
CA GLN A 328 -9.92 18.16 45.51
C GLN A 328 -8.51 17.77 45.05
N LEU A 329 -7.56 17.73 45.98
CA LEU A 329 -6.20 17.28 45.72
C LEU A 329 -6.17 15.76 45.53
N VAL A 330 -5.90 15.28 44.32
CA VAL A 330 -5.99 13.84 43.98
C VAL A 330 -4.65 13.20 43.66
N TYR A 331 -3.65 13.99 43.23
CA TYR A 331 -2.36 13.46 42.83
C TYR A 331 -1.24 14.49 43.00
N LYS A 332 -0.02 14.00 43.25
CA LYS A 332 1.21 14.80 43.36
C LYS A 332 2.30 14.17 42.51
N PHE A 333 3.05 15.01 41.79
CA PHE A 333 4.11 14.56 40.90
C PHE A 333 5.21 15.62 40.81
N GLY A 334 6.34 15.25 40.23
CA GLY A 334 7.44 16.17 40.02
C GLY A 334 8.64 15.50 39.39
N ASN A 335 9.81 16.09 39.60
CA ASN A 335 11.03 15.65 38.95
C ASN A 335 11.83 14.74 39.90
N TYR A 336 12.22 13.57 39.41
CA TYR A 336 12.92 12.54 40.19
C TYR A 336 12.20 12.23 41.51
N ASP A 337 12.85 12.51 42.64
CA ASP A 337 12.37 12.22 43.99
C ASP A 337 11.67 13.42 44.67
N SER A 338 11.43 14.51 43.94
CA SER A 338 10.83 15.73 44.49
C SER A 338 9.53 16.11 43.76
N ALA A 339 8.42 16.05 44.50
CA ALA A 339 7.16 16.60 44.03
C ALA A 339 7.27 18.13 43.93
N ASN A 340 6.86 18.68 42.79
CA ASN A 340 6.79 20.12 42.57
C ASN A 340 5.43 20.57 41.99
N SER A 341 4.57 19.60 41.67
CA SER A 341 3.27 19.82 41.03
C SER A 341 2.21 18.92 41.64
N SER A 342 0.97 19.36 41.55
CA SER A 342 -0.20 18.65 42.07
C SER A 342 -1.35 18.72 41.06
N ILE A 343 -2.29 17.78 41.17
CA ILE A 343 -3.53 17.77 40.40
C ILE A 343 -4.69 18.05 41.34
N LEU A 344 -5.49 19.07 40.99
CA LEU A 344 -6.81 19.25 41.57
C LEU A 344 -7.86 18.69 40.61
N GLN A 345 -8.85 17.99 41.16
CA GLN A 345 -10.02 17.52 40.41
C GLN A 345 -11.34 18.03 41.00
N ASP A 346 -12.37 18.02 40.16
CA ASP A 346 -13.76 18.33 40.49
C ASP A 346 -14.69 17.41 39.69
N VAL A 347 -15.89 17.13 40.18
CA VAL A 347 -16.91 16.36 39.43
C VAL A 347 -18.08 17.28 39.12
N ILE A 348 -18.23 17.69 37.86
CA ILE A 348 -19.27 18.61 37.44
C ILE A 348 -20.14 17.90 36.40
N ASP A 349 -21.45 17.85 36.64
CA ASP A 349 -22.43 17.17 35.77
C ASP A 349 -22.06 15.71 35.44
N GLY A 350 -21.48 15.00 36.40
CA GLY A 350 -21.05 13.61 36.25
C GLY A 350 -19.78 13.42 35.41
N LYS A 351 -18.97 14.47 35.25
CA LYS A 351 -17.67 14.45 34.55
C LYS A 351 -16.55 14.91 35.47
N VAL A 352 -15.38 14.30 35.36
CA VAL A 352 -14.21 14.67 36.15
C VAL A 352 -13.44 15.76 35.42
N TYR A 353 -13.22 16.91 36.03
CA TYR A 353 -12.33 17.94 35.49
C TYR A 353 -11.07 18.02 36.35
N ALA A 354 -9.93 18.32 35.74
CA ALA A 354 -8.63 18.39 36.39
C ALA A 354 -7.86 19.66 35.96
N ILE A 355 -7.09 20.21 36.89
CA ILE A 355 -6.16 21.30 36.60
C ILE A 355 -4.82 21.05 37.30
N GLN A 356 -3.72 21.32 36.60
CA GLN A 356 -2.39 21.30 37.19
C GLN A 356 -2.19 22.49 38.11
N ILE A 357 -1.57 22.24 39.25
CA ILE A 357 -1.03 23.26 40.13
C ILE A 357 0.48 23.11 40.15
N TYR A 358 1.22 24.16 39.81
CA TYR A 358 2.68 24.21 39.94
C TYR A 358 3.10 24.54 41.38
N ASP A 359 2.72 23.64 42.28
CA ASP A 359 3.09 23.59 43.69
C ASP A 359 2.87 22.16 44.20
N ALA A 360 3.76 21.65 45.05
CA ALA A 360 3.66 20.30 45.60
C ALA A 360 2.52 20.14 46.63
N LEU A 361 1.99 21.26 47.13
CA LEU A 361 1.01 21.32 48.19
C LEU A 361 1.41 20.42 49.37
N SER A 362 2.67 20.48 49.79
CA SER A 362 3.28 19.55 50.76
C SER A 362 2.54 19.48 52.10
N ASP A 363 1.90 20.58 52.50
CA ASP A 363 1.14 20.70 53.75
C ASP A 363 -0.27 20.08 53.66
N TYR A 364 -0.72 19.70 52.46
CA TYR A 364 -2.06 19.16 52.18
C TYR A 364 -2.00 17.68 51.84
N LYS A 365 -3.09 16.95 52.16
CA LYS A 365 -3.23 15.52 51.94
C LYS A 365 -4.06 15.22 50.70
N ILE A 366 -3.81 14.08 50.07
CA ILE A 366 -4.69 13.55 49.02
C ILE A 366 -6.10 13.39 49.61
N GLY A 367 -7.11 13.91 48.92
CA GLY A 367 -8.51 14.00 49.34
C GLY A 367 -8.93 15.36 49.92
N ASP A 368 -7.99 16.23 50.31
CA ASP A 368 -8.32 17.57 50.80
C ASP A 368 -8.97 18.40 49.69
N ILE A 369 -10.07 19.09 50.01
CA ILE A 369 -10.61 20.14 49.15
C ILE A 369 -9.93 21.44 49.53
N VAL A 370 -9.27 22.05 48.56
CA VAL A 370 -8.48 23.26 48.77
C VAL A 370 -8.96 24.37 47.86
N LYS A 371 -8.87 25.61 48.36
CA LYS A 371 -8.98 26.82 47.57
C LYS A 371 -7.60 27.42 47.39
N LEU A 372 -7.19 27.59 46.14
CA LEU A 372 -5.87 28.09 45.79
C LEU A 372 -6.00 29.36 44.96
N THR A 373 -5.32 30.43 45.36
CA THR A 373 -5.23 31.67 44.58
C THR A 373 -3.86 31.74 43.92
N GLY A 374 -3.83 31.95 42.61
CA GLY A 374 -2.59 32.02 41.83
C GLY A 374 -2.81 32.61 40.44
N THR A 375 -1.81 32.47 39.57
CA THR A 375 -1.85 32.95 38.19
C THR A 375 -1.99 31.77 37.23
N THR A 376 -2.95 31.83 36.31
CA THR A 376 -3.09 30.83 35.24
C THR A 376 -1.91 30.90 34.27
N SER A 377 -1.39 29.76 33.83
CA SER A 377 -0.41 29.66 32.74
C SER A 377 -0.65 28.40 31.90
N VAL A 378 0.12 28.21 30.82
CA VAL A 378 0.08 27.01 29.98
C VAL A 378 1.49 26.47 29.86
N PHE A 379 1.69 25.19 30.16
CA PHE A 379 2.99 24.52 30.05
C PHE A 379 2.85 23.25 29.22
N GLY A 380 3.64 23.10 28.15
CA GLY A 380 3.55 21.94 27.26
C GLY A 380 2.18 21.78 26.55
N GLY A 381 1.36 22.84 26.53
CA GLY A 381 -0.02 22.80 26.03
C GLY A 381 -1.07 22.47 27.09
N VAL A 382 -0.67 22.25 28.35
CA VAL A 382 -1.56 21.93 29.47
C VAL A 382 -1.86 23.18 30.29
N PRO A 383 -3.14 23.53 30.54
CA PRO A 383 -3.53 24.59 31.46
C PRO A 383 -3.08 24.29 32.90
N GLN A 384 -2.53 25.29 33.57
CA GLN A 384 -2.09 25.18 34.96
C GLN A 384 -2.30 26.47 35.77
N VAL A 385 -2.19 26.37 37.09
CA VAL A 385 -2.09 27.52 38.01
C VAL A 385 -0.71 27.50 38.67
N GLU A 386 0.01 28.62 38.61
CA GLU A 386 1.33 28.83 39.20
C GLU A 386 1.32 30.02 40.16
N LYS A 387 2.46 30.27 40.83
CA LYS A 387 2.69 31.46 41.68
C LYS A 387 1.57 31.66 42.72
N LEU A 388 1.31 30.62 43.50
CA LEU A 388 0.25 30.65 44.51
C LEU A 388 0.51 31.77 45.53
N THR A 389 -0.50 32.62 45.74
CA THR A 389 -0.48 33.74 46.70
C THR A 389 -1.32 33.46 47.93
N ALA A 390 -2.28 32.52 47.85
CA ALA A 390 -3.06 32.04 48.99
C ALA A 390 -3.39 30.55 48.83
N LYS A 391 -3.44 29.83 49.96
CA LYS A 391 -3.83 28.42 50.05
C LYS A 391 -4.74 28.27 51.26
N GLU A 392 -5.92 27.70 51.07
CA GLU A 392 -6.93 27.53 52.12
C GLU A 392 -7.49 26.11 52.07
N LEU A 393 -7.55 25.43 53.22
CA LEU A 393 -8.24 24.15 53.36
C LEU A 393 -9.74 24.41 53.51
N ILE A 394 -10.54 23.92 52.57
CA ILE A 394 -12.01 24.04 52.61
C ILE A 394 -12.62 22.85 53.34
N ALA A 395 -12.16 21.63 53.03
CA ALA A 395 -12.59 20.43 53.73
C ALA A 395 -11.44 19.41 53.79
N PRO A 396 -11.21 18.78 54.96
CA PRO A 396 -10.17 17.77 55.09
C PRO A 396 -10.57 16.46 54.40
N ALA A 397 -9.58 15.69 53.95
CA ALA A 397 -9.74 14.39 53.31
C ALA A 397 -10.58 13.37 54.12
N SER A 398 -10.63 13.53 55.45
CA SER A 398 -11.46 12.69 56.33
C SER A 398 -12.96 12.99 56.24
N ALA A 399 -13.35 14.10 55.62
CA ALA A 399 -14.73 14.57 55.53
C ALA A 399 -15.30 14.51 54.10
N THR A 400 -14.51 14.06 53.12
CA THR A 400 -14.85 14.11 51.70
C THR A 400 -14.57 12.76 51.06
N PRO A 401 -15.46 12.23 50.19
CA PRO A 401 -15.13 11.07 49.39
C PRO A 401 -14.02 11.43 48.40
N LEU A 402 -13.05 10.55 48.21
CA LEU A 402 -11.99 10.74 47.21
C LEU A 402 -12.57 10.48 45.80
N ILE A 403 -12.31 11.38 44.86
CA ILE A 403 -12.57 11.14 43.43
C ILE A 403 -11.68 9.96 42.99
N ALA A 404 -12.32 8.86 42.62
CA ALA A 404 -11.61 7.63 42.27
C ALA A 404 -10.78 7.80 40.99
N ALA A 405 -9.66 7.08 40.90
CA ALA A 405 -8.87 7.03 39.69
C ALA A 405 -9.70 6.43 38.55
N GLN A 406 -9.64 7.05 37.37
CA GLN A 406 -10.27 6.50 36.18
C GLN A 406 -9.49 5.26 35.71
N GLU A 407 -10.19 4.15 35.50
CA GLU A 407 -9.59 2.91 35.04
C GLU A 407 -9.71 2.79 33.51
N PHE A 408 -8.59 2.52 32.86
CA PHE A 408 -8.54 2.14 31.45
C PHE A 408 -8.15 0.68 31.32
N THR A 409 -8.81 -0.04 30.43
CA THR A 409 -8.56 -1.46 30.17
C THR A 409 -7.29 -1.69 29.34
N SER A 410 -6.78 -0.65 28.65
CA SER A 410 -5.51 -0.70 27.93
C SER A 410 -4.86 0.67 27.69
N ILE A 411 -3.56 0.67 27.38
CA ILE A 411 -2.82 1.88 26.95
C ILE A 411 -3.37 2.46 25.65
N ASN A 412 -3.85 1.61 24.73
CA ASN A 412 -4.42 2.06 23.45
C ASN A 412 -5.73 2.81 23.67
N GLU A 413 -6.54 2.34 24.61
CA GLU A 413 -7.75 3.01 25.04
C GLU A 413 -7.40 4.40 25.61
N MET A 414 -6.49 4.49 26.58
CA MET A 414 -6.02 5.77 27.14
C MET A 414 -5.50 6.72 26.05
N LYS A 415 -4.72 6.22 25.09
CA LYS A 415 -4.18 7.04 23.97
C LYS A 415 -5.25 7.55 23.02
N ALA A 416 -6.36 6.82 22.84
CA ALA A 416 -7.49 7.26 22.03
C ALA A 416 -8.28 8.38 22.72
N TYR A 417 -8.38 8.33 24.06
CA TYR A 417 -9.06 9.35 24.85
C TYR A 417 -8.23 10.59 25.18
N LYS A 418 -6.89 10.52 25.09
CA LYS A 418 -6.00 11.60 25.55
C LYS A 418 -6.39 13.02 25.11
N ALA A 419 -7.01 13.17 23.94
CA ALA A 419 -7.42 14.46 23.39
C ALA A 419 -8.75 14.96 23.98
N SER A 420 -9.68 14.08 24.36
CA SER A 420 -10.90 14.45 25.08
C SER A 420 -10.61 14.68 26.58
N LEU A 421 -9.62 13.95 27.08
CA LEU A 421 -9.10 13.99 28.44
C LEU A 421 -8.14 15.15 28.74
N LEU A 422 -7.95 16.11 27.83
CA LEU A 422 -7.03 17.26 28.02
C LEU A 422 -7.43 18.15 29.22
N SER A 423 -8.71 18.17 29.58
CA SER A 423 -9.22 18.80 30.80
C SER A 423 -9.24 17.88 32.00
N GLU A 424 -8.84 16.61 31.89
CA GLU A 424 -8.87 15.61 32.96
C GLU A 424 -7.48 15.03 33.28
N TRP A 425 -6.52 15.22 32.37
CA TRP A 425 -5.15 14.71 32.45
C TRP A 425 -4.13 15.77 32.05
N VAL A 426 -3.05 15.81 32.82
CA VAL A 426 -1.82 16.53 32.50
C VAL A 426 -0.88 15.51 31.87
N VAL A 427 -0.39 15.79 30.65
CA VAL A 427 0.57 14.93 29.92
C VAL A 427 1.96 14.99 30.55
#